data_AF-A0A8I1ULZ4-F1
#
_entry.id   AF-A0A8I1ULZ4-F1
#
_cell.length_a   1.000
_cell.length_b   1.000
_cell.length_c   1.000
_cell.angle_alpha   90.00
_cell.angle_beta   90.00
_cell.angle_gamma   90.00
#
_symmetry.space_group_name_H-M   'P 1'
#
loop_
_entity.id
_entity.type
_entity.pdbx_description
1 polymer ?
#
loop_
_entity_poly.entity_id
_entity_poly.type
_entity_poly.pdbx_seq_one_letter_code
_entity_poly.pdbx_strand_id
1 'polypeptide(L)'
;MRRADFTSDAEYYRAHRKVFLLAQELGCTPIDAERWMKDQATRMRQLAAQARLDAKQNPPSAPAVPTPGGAPAWDAPWMMQE
;
A
#
# COMPACT_ATOMS: atom_id res chain seq x y z
N MET A 1 17.55 -5.04 -17.87
CA MET A 1 16.93 -6.28 -17.31
C MET A 1 17.48 -7.51 -18.02
N ARG A 2 17.77 -8.64 -17.32
CA ARG A 2 18.21 -9.89 -17.99
C ARG A 2 17.04 -10.86 -18.11
N ARG A 3 16.99 -11.67 -19.18
CA ARG A 3 15.93 -12.67 -19.40
C ARG A 3 15.83 -13.71 -18.29
N ALA A 4 16.96 -14.06 -17.68
CA ALA A 4 17.03 -14.99 -16.55
C ALA A 4 16.34 -14.48 -15.27
N ASP A 5 16.03 -13.19 -15.19
CA ASP A 5 15.34 -12.60 -14.03
C ASP A 5 13.81 -12.81 -14.09
N PHE A 6 13.28 -13.43 -15.16
CA PHE A 6 11.84 -13.59 -15.41
C PHE A 6 11.42 -15.05 -15.49
N THR A 7 10.17 -15.32 -15.10
CA THR A 7 9.61 -16.69 -15.04
C THR A 7 9.31 -17.25 -16.43
N SER A 8 9.07 -16.37 -17.40
CA SER A 8 8.76 -16.76 -18.78
C SER A 8 9.16 -15.69 -19.79
N ASP A 9 9.28 -16.09 -21.06
CA ASP A 9 9.54 -15.18 -22.18
C ASP A 9 8.45 -14.13 -22.36
N ALA A 10 7.20 -14.54 -22.19
CA ALA A 10 6.07 -13.61 -22.26
C ALA A 10 6.19 -12.50 -21.21
N GLU A 11 6.62 -12.84 -20.00
CA GLU A 11 6.87 -11.87 -18.93
C GLU A 11 8.02 -10.93 -19.28
N TYR A 12 9.13 -11.47 -19.77
CA TYR A 12 10.28 -10.70 -20.24
C TYR A 12 9.92 -9.69 -21.33
N TYR A 13 9.15 -10.12 -22.35
CA TYR A 13 8.74 -9.24 -23.45
C TYR A 13 7.72 -8.20 -23.00
N ARG A 14 6.81 -8.53 -22.07
CA ARG A 14 5.90 -7.55 -21.46
C ARG A 14 6.67 -6.47 -20.69
N ALA A 15 7.68 -6.86 -19.92
CA ALA A 15 8.53 -5.92 -19.19
C ALA A 15 9.31 -5.01 -20.16
N HIS A 16 9.93 -5.58 -21.19
CA HIS A 16 10.63 -4.79 -22.22
C HIS A 16 9.70 -3.84 -22.98
N ARG A 17 8.50 -4.29 -23.35
CA ARG A 17 7.52 -3.44 -24.02
C ARG A 17 7.14 -2.23 -23.15
N LYS A 18 6.95 -2.43 -21.85
CA LYS A 18 6.65 -1.34 -20.91
C LYS A 18 7.78 -0.30 -20.88
N VAL A 19 9.03 -0.74 -20.79
CA VAL A 19 10.20 0.15 -20.82
C VAL A 19 10.26 0.94 -22.13
N PHE A 20 10.01 0.27 -23.25
CA PHE A 20 10.05 0.92 -24.57
C PHE A 20 8.96 1.98 -24.74
N LEU A 21 7.74 1.71 -24.26
CA LEU A 21 6.65 2.69 -24.28
C LEU A 21 6.96 3.89 -23.40
N LEU A 22 7.48 3.64 -22.19
CA LEU A 22 7.88 4.72 -21.29
C LEU A 22 8.98 5.59 -21.91
N ALA A 23 9.94 4.97 -22.60
CA ALA A 23 11.00 5.71 -23.31
C ALA A 23 10.42 6.62 -24.41
N GLN A 24 9.40 6.17 -25.14
CA GLN A 24 8.71 7.00 -26.12
C GLN A 24 7.96 8.16 -25.46
N GLU A 25 7.25 7.90 -24.37
CA GLU A 25 6.49 8.92 -23.63
C GLU A 25 7.41 10.00 -23.04
N LEU A 26 8.58 9.61 -22.56
CA LEU A 26 9.58 10.52 -21.97
C LEU A 26 10.52 11.13 -23.01
N GLY A 27 10.50 10.66 -24.26
CA GLY A 27 11.43 11.09 -25.30
C GLY A 27 12.90 10.76 -24.97
N CYS A 28 13.16 9.63 -24.30
CA CYS A 28 14.50 9.24 -23.85
C CYS A 28 14.90 7.85 -24.36
N THR A 29 16.10 7.39 -23.99
CA THR A 29 16.53 6.03 -24.36
C THR A 29 15.87 4.98 -23.47
N PRO A 30 15.71 3.72 -23.94
CA PRO A 30 15.19 2.63 -23.11
C PRO A 30 16.00 2.38 -21.83
N ILE A 31 17.31 2.64 -21.87
CA ILE A 31 18.20 2.51 -20.71
C ILE A 31 17.85 3.56 -19.65
N ASP A 32 17.60 4.80 -20.09
CA ASP A 32 17.21 5.90 -19.19
C ASP A 32 15.81 5.66 -18.60
N ALA A 33 14.88 5.17 -19.42
CA ALA A 33 13.55 4.78 -18.94
C ALA A 33 13.63 3.63 -17.90
N GLU A 34 14.48 2.62 -18.12
CA GLU A 34 14.70 1.55 -17.14
C GLU A 34 15.27 2.11 -15.82
N ARG A 35 16.20 3.07 -15.89
CA ARG A 35 16.76 3.74 -14.71
C ARG A 35 15.69 4.52 -13.97
N TRP A 36 14.89 5.31 -14.70
CA TRP A 36 13.78 6.05 -14.12
C TRP A 36 12.78 5.13 -13.40
N MET A 37 12.42 3.99 -13.99
CA MET A 37 11.54 3.01 -13.34
C MET A 37 12.14 2.47 -12.03
N LYS A 38 13.45 2.20 -11.98
CA LYS A 38 14.14 1.75 -10.76
C LYS A 38 14.15 2.84 -9.69
N ASP A 39 14.37 4.08 -10.07
CA ASP A 39 14.37 5.22 -9.16
C ASP A 39 12.98 5.43 -8.55
N GLN A 40 11.91 5.35 -9.37
CA GLN A 40 10.54 5.41 -8.88
C GLN A 40 10.22 4.24 -7.94
N ALA A 41 10.60 3.01 -8.29
CA ALA A 41 10.38 1.85 -7.43
C ALA A 41 11.10 2.00 -6.08
N THR A 42 12.30 2.56 -6.08
CA THR A 42 13.09 2.83 -4.87
C THR A 42 12.42 3.90 -4.02
N ARG A 43 11.98 5.00 -4.63
CA ARG A 43 11.24 6.07 -3.95
C ARG A 43 9.96 5.55 -3.31
N MET A 44 9.19 4.73 -4.02
CA MET A 44 7.97 4.13 -3.48
C MET A 44 8.25 3.21 -2.28
N ARG A 45 9.34 2.43 -2.32
CA ARG A 45 9.75 1.61 -1.17
C ARG A 45 10.14 2.47 0.03
N GLN A 46 10.86 3.57 -0.19
CA GLN A 46 11.23 4.51 0.86
C GLN A 46 9.99 5.17 1.48
N LEU A 47 9.05 5.64 0.65
CA LEU A 47 7.78 6.21 1.12
C LEU A 47 6.97 5.19 1.93
N ALA A 48 6.90 3.94 1.46
CA ALA A 48 6.21 2.88 2.20
C ALA A 48 6.91 2.57 3.54
N ALA A 49 8.24 2.60 3.58
CA ALA A 49 9.00 2.43 4.82
C ALA A 49 8.76 3.58 5.79
N GLN A 50 8.76 4.82 5.29
CA GLN A 50 8.46 6.02 6.09
C GLN A 50 7.05 5.97 6.65
N ALA A 51 6.05 5.65 5.82
CA ALA A 51 4.65 5.54 6.26
C ALA A 51 4.49 4.49 7.38
N ARG A 52 5.25 3.39 7.34
CA ARG A 52 5.26 2.39 8.41
C ARG A 52 5.89 2.90 9.70
N LEU A 53 6.92 3.75 9.61
CA LEU A 53 7.52 4.40 10.78
C LEU A 53 6.58 5.44 11.37
N ASP A 54 5.97 6.27 10.53
CA ASP A 54 5.02 7.30 10.94
C ASP A 54 3.81 6.66 11.65
N ALA A 55 3.26 5.56 11.11
CA ALA A 55 2.16 4.83 11.74
C ALA A 55 2.53 4.19 13.09
N LYS A 56 3.82 3.91 13.33
CA LYS A 56 4.30 3.42 14.65
C LYS A 56 4.49 4.56 15.64
N GLN A 57 4.99 5.71 15.18
CA GLN A 57 5.27 6.88 16.03
C GLN A 57 4.00 7.65 16.37
N ASN A 58 3.06 7.72 15.43
CA ASN A 58 1.77 8.33 15.58
C ASN A 58 0.70 7.27 15.28
N PRO A 59 0.43 6.36 16.23
CA PRO A 59 -0.61 5.36 16.03
C PRO A 59 -1.93 6.10 15.74
N PRO A 60 -2.73 5.63 14.77
CA PRO A 60 -4.03 6.23 14.52
C PRO A 60 -4.77 6.29 15.85
N SER A 61 -5.25 7.50 16.22
CA SER A 61 -6.08 7.69 17.40
C SER A 61 -7.20 6.66 17.33
N ALA A 62 -7.19 5.70 18.26
CA ALA A 62 -8.25 4.71 18.32
C ALA A 62 -9.57 5.49 18.39
N PRO A 63 -10.60 5.11 17.61
CA PRO A 63 -11.91 5.72 17.78
C PRO A 63 -12.25 5.60 19.26
N ALA A 64 -12.55 6.73 19.91
CA ALA A 64 -12.90 6.75 21.31
C ALA A 64 -14.03 5.73 21.49
N VAL A 65 -13.71 4.60 22.12
CA VAL A 65 -14.74 3.66 22.57
C VAL A 65 -15.59 4.51 23.50
N PRO A 66 -16.90 4.72 23.21
CA PRO A 66 -17.75 5.38 24.18
C PRO A 66 -17.63 4.54 25.44
N THR A 67 -16.99 5.10 26.48
CA THR A 67 -17.13 4.56 27.84
C THR A 67 -18.64 4.40 28.02
N PRO A 68 -19.15 3.20 28.30
CA PRO A 68 -20.56 3.07 28.64
C PRO A 68 -20.74 3.85 29.94
N GLY A 69 -21.04 5.15 29.80
CA GLY A 69 -21.43 6.02 30.88
C GLY A 69 -22.69 5.38 31.44
N GLY A 70 -22.59 4.97 32.70
CA GLY A 70 -23.65 4.42 33.54
C GLY A 70 -24.68 3.61 32.78
N ALA A 71 -24.58 2.28 32.85
CA ALA A 71 -25.71 1.41 32.52
C ALA A 71 -26.99 2.04 33.12
N PRO A 72 -27.98 2.46 32.31
CA PRO A 72 -29.28 2.74 32.87
C PRO A 72 -29.78 1.40 33.37
N ALA A 73 -30.02 1.30 34.69
CA ALA A 73 -30.71 0.16 35.26
C ALA A 73 -32.00 0.00 34.47
N TRP A 74 -32.05 -1.01 33.61
CA TRP A 74 -33.29 -1.42 32.96
C TRP A 74 -34.12 -2.09 34.05
N ASP A 75 -34.86 -1.27 34.79
CA ASP A 75 -36.07 -1.70 35.49
C ASP A 75 -37.07 -2.16 34.41
N ALA A 76 -36.91 -3.41 34.01
CA ALA A 76 -37.78 -4.12 33.10
C ALA A 76 -38.72 -5.00 33.95
N PRO A 77 -39.93 -4.52 34.28
CA PRO A 77 -40.86 -5.24 35.18
C PRO A 77 -41.42 -6.55 34.60
N TRP A 78 -41.03 -6.93 33.39
CA TRP A 78 -41.40 -8.21 32.76
C TRP A 78 -40.42 -9.36 33.03
N MET A 79 -39.28 -9.11 33.69
CA MET A 79 -38.33 -10.16 34.13
C MET A 79 -38.66 -10.76 35.51
N MET A 80 -39.71 -10.29 36.19
CA MET A 80 -40.33 -11.05 37.28
C MET A 80 -41.59 -11.74 36.75
N GLN A 81 -41.44 -12.96 36.27
CA GLN A 81 -42.53 -13.93 36.35
C GLN A 81 -42.14 -14.98 37.40
N GLU A 82 -43.12 -15.27 38.24
CA GLU A 82 -43.09 -16.12 39.44
C GLU A 82 -42.64 -17.56 39.19
#